data_AF-A0A101FER6-F1
#
_entry.id   AF-A0A101FER6-F1
#
_cell.length_a   1.000
_cell.length_b   1.000
_cell.length_c   1.000
_cell.angle_alpha   90.00
_cell.angle_beta   90.00
_cell.angle_gamma   90.00
#
_symmetry.space_group_name_H-M   'P 1'
#
loop_
_entity.id
_entity.type
_entity.pdbx_description
1 polymer ?
#
loop_
_entity_poly.entity_id
_entity_poly.type
_entity_poly.pdbx_seq_one_letter_code
_entity_poly.pdbx_strand_id
1 'polypeptide(L)'
;EVPFSMIAGKGVLAISCLILGIGAPAVAPQLAAVAGELIPGGPVAVNTGLAVHSGSAVQGLVSPPLIALLLVGSLLLPLLLAAFVGGGVPAGRKDPSPWACGYGYRAEMSCTSRSFAQPLQVIFRPFYLARTVLKESEGGYFPLRLTYNVQLDDLWEHYLGRPLVKCIQGISSGLQALQMGNVRLYCCYIILVLVILLTVISI
;
A
#
# COMPACT_ATOMS: atom_id res chain seq x y z
N GLU A 1 -16.81 -19.57 0.00
CA GLU A 1 -17.27 -18.78 -1.16
C GLU A 1 -17.39 -17.31 -0.75
N VAL A 2 -17.23 -16.37 -1.67
CA VAL A 2 -17.22 -14.93 -1.37
C VAL A 2 -18.66 -14.40 -1.37
N PRO A 3 -19.08 -13.59 -0.39
CA PRO A 3 -20.45 -13.08 -0.32
C PRO A 3 -20.77 -12.21 -1.53
N PHE A 4 -22.01 -12.31 -2.04
CA PHE A 4 -22.48 -11.58 -3.22
C PHE A 4 -22.26 -10.06 -3.12
N SER A 5 -22.45 -9.48 -1.93
CA SER A 5 -22.20 -8.05 -1.67
C SER A 5 -20.77 -7.61 -2.00
N MET A 6 -19.77 -8.47 -1.77
CA MET A 6 -18.37 -8.16 -2.06
C MET A 6 -18.06 -8.27 -3.55
N ILE A 7 -18.71 -9.21 -4.26
CA ILE A 7 -18.58 -9.36 -5.71
C ILE A 7 -19.22 -8.15 -6.41
N ALA A 8 -20.40 -7.73 -5.97
CA ALA A 8 -21.09 -6.55 -6.50
C ALA A 8 -20.23 -5.29 -6.34
N GLY A 9 -19.63 -5.07 -5.16
CA GLY A 9 -18.75 -3.92 -4.92
C GLY A 9 -17.53 -3.89 -5.85
N LYS A 10 -16.89 -5.05 -6.06
CA LYS A 10 -15.77 -5.18 -7.02
C LYS A 10 -16.21 -4.93 -8.46
N GLY A 11 -17.39 -5.43 -8.83
CA GLY A 11 -17.96 -5.25 -10.17
C GLY A 11 -18.24 -3.79 -10.49
N VAL A 12 -18.89 -3.08 -9.57
CA VAL A 12 -19.17 -1.63 -9.71
C VAL A 12 -17.88 -0.84 -9.88
N LEU A 13 -16.86 -1.10 -9.05
CA LEU A 13 -15.57 -0.44 -9.16
C LEU A 13 -14.91 -0.71 -10.52
N ALA A 14 -14.84 -1.99 -10.92
CA ALA A 14 -14.21 -2.37 -12.19
C ALA A 14 -14.91 -1.73 -13.41
N ILE A 15 -16.24 -1.72 -13.43
CA ILE A 15 -17.02 -1.09 -14.50
C ILE A 15 -16.77 0.42 -14.52
N SER A 16 -16.76 1.08 -13.36
CA SER A 16 -16.49 2.51 -13.28
C SER A 16 -15.10 2.88 -13.80
N CYS A 17 -14.07 2.07 -13.49
CA CYS A 17 -12.72 2.27 -14.02
C CYS A 17 -12.66 2.13 -15.55
N LEU A 18 -13.37 1.15 -16.12
CA LEU A 18 -13.42 0.96 -17.57
C LEU A 18 -14.12 2.14 -18.27
N ILE A 19 -15.25 2.58 -17.72
CA ILE A 19 -16.01 3.72 -18.27
C ILE A 19 -15.16 4.99 -18.22
N LEU A 20 -14.54 5.29 -17.07
CA LEU A 20 -13.70 6.48 -16.91
C LEU A 20 -12.42 6.41 -17.74
N GLY A 21 -11.80 5.23 -17.85
CA GLY A 21 -10.57 5.04 -18.63
C GLY A 21 -10.79 5.16 -20.14
N ILE A 22 -11.79 4.46 -20.69
CA ILE A 22 -12.10 4.50 -22.12
C ILE A 22 -12.76 5.84 -22.50
N GLY A 23 -13.62 6.36 -21.61
CA GLY A 23 -14.30 7.65 -21.75
C GLY A 23 -13.45 8.86 -21.38
N ALA A 24 -12.17 8.69 -21.06
CA ALA A 24 -11.27 9.79 -20.70
C ALA A 24 -11.27 10.97 -21.70
N PRO A 25 -11.35 10.77 -23.04
CA PRO A 25 -11.46 11.88 -24.00
C PRO A 25 -12.70 12.78 -23.82
N ALA A 26 -13.78 12.25 -23.22
CA ALA A 26 -15.01 13.00 -22.94
C ALA A 26 -15.01 13.63 -21.55
N VAL A 27 -14.37 12.99 -20.57
CA VAL A 27 -14.30 13.47 -19.17
C VAL A 27 -13.23 14.55 -18.98
N ALA A 28 -12.06 14.41 -19.62
CA ALA A 28 -10.95 15.34 -19.53
C ALA A 28 -11.31 16.81 -19.83
N PRO A 29 -12.04 17.17 -20.90
CA PRO A 29 -12.39 18.56 -21.20
C PRO A 29 -13.35 19.18 -20.16
N GLN A 30 -14.21 18.37 -19.53
CA GLN A 30 -15.12 18.84 -18.49
C GLN A 30 -14.35 19.25 -17.23
N LEU A 31 -13.37 18.43 -16.83
CA LEU A 31 -12.46 18.75 -15.72
C LEU A 31 -11.59 19.97 -16.04
N ALA A 32 -11.11 20.08 -17.29
CA ALA A 32 -10.32 21.23 -17.72
C ALA A 32 -11.12 22.54 -17.74
N ALA A 33 -12.42 22.49 -18.08
CA ALA A 33 -13.30 23.66 -18.01
C ALA A 33 -13.45 24.17 -16.57
N VAL A 34 -13.71 23.29 -15.60
CA VAL A 34 -13.80 23.64 -14.17
C VAL A 34 -12.46 24.16 -13.64
N ALA A 35 -11.35 23.52 -14.03
CA ALA A 35 -10.01 23.97 -13.63
C ALA A 35 -9.65 25.35 -14.21
N GLY A 36 -10.12 25.65 -15.43
CA GLY A 36 -9.91 26.93 -16.11
C GLY A 36 -10.58 28.12 -15.42
N GLU A 37 -11.63 27.89 -14.62
CA GLU A 37 -12.26 28.92 -13.78
C GLU A 37 -11.43 29.24 -12.53
N LEU A 38 -10.64 28.29 -12.05
CA LEU A 38 -9.86 28.39 -10.80
C LEU A 38 -8.43 28.89 -11.03
N ILE A 39 -7.89 28.74 -12.25
CA ILE A 39 -6.49 29.03 -12.56
C ILE A 39 -6.41 30.17 -13.60
N PRO A 40 -5.66 31.26 -13.31
CA PRO A 40 -5.37 32.28 -14.32
C PRO A 40 -4.48 31.68 -15.41
N GLY A 41 -5.04 31.46 -16.60
CA GLY A 41 -4.38 30.80 -17.72
C GLY A 41 -5.31 30.39 -18.88
N GLY A 42 -6.62 30.39 -18.66
CA GLY A 42 -7.63 30.07 -19.68
C GLY A 42 -7.76 28.57 -19.98
N PRO A 43 -8.79 28.16 -20.72
CA PRO A 43 -9.05 26.75 -20.99
C PRO A 43 -7.96 26.17 -21.90
N VAL A 44 -7.20 25.22 -21.36
CA VAL A 44 -6.20 24.45 -22.11
C VAL A 44 -6.93 23.39 -22.94
N ALA A 45 -6.63 23.31 -24.24
CA ALA A 45 -7.12 22.22 -25.07
C ALA A 45 -6.50 20.90 -24.60
N VAL A 46 -7.35 19.97 -24.14
CA VAL A 46 -6.92 18.69 -23.56
C VAL A 46 -7.32 17.48 -24.41
N ASN A 47 -8.06 17.69 -25.50
CA ASN A 47 -8.44 16.62 -26.42
C ASN A 47 -8.47 17.06 -27.89
N THR A 48 -8.20 16.12 -28.77
CA THR A 48 -8.42 16.21 -30.22
C THR A 48 -9.14 14.94 -30.67
N GLY A 49 -10.47 15.01 -30.74
CA GLY A 49 -11.31 13.85 -31.05
C GLY A 49 -11.23 12.75 -29.97
N LEU A 50 -10.77 11.56 -30.36
CA LEU A 50 -10.61 10.39 -29.47
C LEU A 50 -9.26 10.36 -28.73
N ALA A 51 -8.41 11.36 -28.95
CA ALA A 51 -7.11 11.47 -28.32
C ALA A 51 -7.08 12.59 -27.28
N VAL A 52 -6.31 12.37 -26.23
CA VAL A 52 -6.05 13.28 -25.10
C VAL A 52 -4.62 13.79 -25.23
N HIS A 53 -4.42 15.08 -24.99
CA HIS A 53 -3.10 15.71 -24.98
C HIS A 53 -3.01 16.78 -23.88
N SER A 54 -1.81 17.10 -23.43
CA SER A 54 -1.59 18.16 -22.43
C SER A 54 -1.14 19.44 -23.14
N GLY A 55 -2.08 20.30 -23.51
CA GLY A 55 -1.82 21.65 -24.04
C GLY A 55 -1.28 21.74 -25.48
N SER A 56 -0.43 20.81 -25.92
CA SER A 56 0.01 20.71 -27.32
C SER A 56 -0.04 19.27 -27.82
N ALA A 57 -0.70 19.05 -28.96
CA ALA A 57 -0.77 17.74 -29.62
C ALA A 57 0.61 17.22 -30.07
N VAL A 58 1.62 18.09 -30.15
CA VAL A 58 2.99 17.74 -30.56
C VAL A 58 3.81 17.14 -29.41
N GLN A 59 3.47 17.46 -28.15
CA GLN A 59 4.24 17.02 -26.98
C GLN A 59 3.84 15.64 -26.45
N GLY A 60 2.67 15.13 -26.85
CA GLY A 60 2.21 13.80 -26.47
C GLY A 60 0.73 13.62 -26.76
N LEU A 61 0.43 12.77 -27.74
CA LEU A 61 -0.93 12.39 -28.12
C LEU A 61 -1.18 10.96 -27.66
N VAL A 62 -2.12 10.78 -26.73
CA VAL A 62 -2.49 9.46 -26.20
C VAL A 62 -3.96 9.22 -26.49
N SER A 63 -4.31 8.11 -27.14
CA SER A 63 -5.69 7.71 -27.41
C SER A 63 -6.10 6.51 -26.55
N PRO A 64 -6.69 6.75 -25.36
CA PRO A 64 -7.18 5.70 -24.47
C PRO A 64 -8.02 4.60 -25.14
N PRO A 65 -8.99 4.91 -26.03
CA PRO A 65 -9.80 3.86 -26.66
C PRO A 65 -9.01 2.99 -27.63
N LEU A 66 -8.01 3.54 -28.33
CA LEU A 66 -7.14 2.79 -29.22
C LEU A 66 -6.21 1.88 -28.42
N ILE A 67 -5.64 2.38 -27.31
CA ILE A 67 -4.83 1.56 -26.40
C ILE A 67 -5.65 0.40 -25.83
N ALA A 68 -6.89 0.66 -25.41
CA ALA A 68 -7.79 -0.38 -24.93
C ALA A 68 -8.06 -1.45 -26.02
N LEU A 69 -8.32 -1.03 -27.26
CA LEU A 69 -8.52 -1.96 -28.39
C LEU A 69 -7.26 -2.79 -28.64
N LEU A 70 -6.07 -2.17 -28.64
CA LEU A 70 -4.81 -2.88 -28.84
C LEU A 70 -4.50 -3.88 -27.72
N LEU A 71 -4.80 -3.53 -26.46
CA LEU A 71 -4.63 -4.44 -25.32
C LEU A 71 -5.61 -5.62 -25.36
N VAL A 72 -6.88 -5.36 -25.66
CA VAL A 72 -7.88 -6.42 -25.83
C VAL A 72 -7.52 -7.31 -27.02
N GLY A 73 -7.12 -6.70 -28.13
CA GLY A 73 -6.67 -7.39 -29.33
C GLY A 73 -5.45 -8.28 -29.06
N SER A 74 -4.43 -7.77 -28.37
CA SER A 74 -3.22 -8.54 -28.06
C SER A 74 -3.46 -9.68 -27.07
N LEU A 75 -4.46 -9.56 -26.19
CA LEU A 75 -4.86 -10.64 -25.30
C LEU A 75 -5.72 -11.71 -26.02
N LEU A 76 -6.63 -11.27 -26.89
CA LEU A 76 -7.50 -12.17 -27.66
C LEU A 76 -6.77 -12.89 -28.78
N LEU A 77 -5.79 -12.26 -29.42
CA LEU A 77 -5.04 -12.83 -30.55
C LEU A 77 -4.40 -14.20 -30.22
N PRO A 78 -3.61 -14.38 -29.15
CA PRO A 78 -3.05 -15.69 -28.81
C PRO A 78 -4.11 -16.70 -28.40
N LEU A 79 -5.22 -16.28 -27.78
CA LEU A 79 -6.34 -17.15 -27.42
C LEU A 79 -7.06 -17.68 -28.67
N LEU A 80 -7.34 -16.80 -29.63
CA LEU A 80 -7.91 -17.16 -30.92
C LEU A 80 -6.96 -18.05 -31.71
N LEU A 81 -5.68 -17.71 -31.77
CA LEU A 81 -4.67 -18.55 -32.42
C LEU A 81 -4.59 -19.93 -31.76
N ALA A 82 -4.58 -20.02 -30.42
CA ALA A 82 -4.60 -21.30 -29.72
C ALA A 82 -5.88 -22.11 -30.02
N ALA A 83 -7.04 -21.44 -30.12
CA ALA A 83 -8.30 -22.08 -30.48
C ALA A 83 -8.34 -22.56 -31.94
N PHE A 84 -7.81 -21.78 -32.89
CA PHE A 84 -7.82 -22.09 -34.32
C PHE A 84 -6.73 -23.08 -34.74
N VAL A 85 -5.55 -23.03 -34.11
CA VAL A 85 -4.41 -23.92 -34.44
C VAL A 85 -4.64 -25.35 -33.94
N GLY A 86 -5.68 -25.60 -33.13
CA GLY A 86 -6.13 -26.96 -32.81
C GLY A 86 -5.12 -27.78 -32.00
N GLY A 87 -4.11 -27.13 -31.41
CA GLY A 87 -3.23 -27.77 -30.43
C GLY A 87 -4.03 -28.06 -29.18
N GLY A 88 -4.64 -29.24 -29.10
CA GLY A 88 -5.40 -29.67 -27.93
C GLY A 88 -4.60 -29.40 -26.66
N VAL A 89 -5.28 -28.87 -25.64
CA VAL A 89 -4.67 -28.71 -24.31
C VAL A 89 -4.12 -30.09 -23.94
N PRO A 90 -2.80 -30.24 -23.75
CA PRO A 90 -2.24 -31.54 -23.43
C PRO A 90 -2.98 -32.07 -22.20
N ALA A 91 -3.51 -33.29 -22.31
CA ALA A 91 -4.29 -33.92 -21.25
C ALA A 91 -3.54 -33.70 -19.93
N GLY A 92 -4.23 -33.04 -18.98
CA GLY A 92 -3.61 -32.49 -17.78
C GLY A 92 -2.64 -33.48 -17.16
N ARG A 93 -1.44 -32.99 -16.80
CA ARG A 93 -0.37 -33.79 -16.23
C ARG A 93 -0.93 -34.71 -15.13
N LYS A 94 -0.80 -36.03 -15.31
CA LYS A 94 -1.33 -37.04 -14.37
C LYS A 94 -0.75 -36.91 -12.96
N ASP A 95 0.45 -36.36 -12.86
CA ASP A 95 1.11 -36.03 -11.61
C ASP A 95 0.94 -34.54 -11.28
N PRO A 96 0.20 -34.18 -10.21
CA PRO A 96 0.02 -32.80 -9.78
C PRO A 96 1.26 -32.22 -9.09
N SER A 97 2.31 -33.01 -8.85
CA SER A 97 3.47 -32.56 -8.10
C SER A 97 4.30 -31.50 -8.86
N PRO A 98 4.71 -30.41 -8.20
CA PRO A 98 5.66 -29.45 -8.77
C PRO A 98 7.00 -30.08 -9.11
N TRP A 99 7.75 -29.46 -10.04
CA TRP A 99 9.10 -29.90 -10.36
C TRP A 99 10.04 -29.73 -9.15
N ALA A 100 10.58 -30.82 -8.64
CA ALA A 100 11.49 -30.83 -7.48
C ALA A 100 12.93 -31.22 -7.88
N CYS A 101 13.41 -30.73 -9.03
CA CYS A 101 14.79 -30.95 -9.52
C CYS A 101 15.19 -32.44 -9.56
N GLY A 102 14.25 -33.33 -9.88
CA GLY A 102 14.47 -34.78 -9.92
C GLY A 102 14.20 -35.53 -8.60
N TYR A 103 13.90 -34.84 -7.51
CA TYR A 103 13.49 -35.45 -6.24
C TYR A 103 11.97 -35.65 -6.16
N GLY A 104 11.51 -36.49 -5.24
CA GLY A 104 10.10 -36.56 -4.87
C GLY A 104 9.69 -35.29 -4.12
N TYR A 105 8.62 -34.62 -4.58
CA TYR A 105 8.10 -33.42 -3.94
C TYR A 105 7.70 -33.70 -2.48
N ARG A 106 8.15 -32.83 -1.57
CA ARG A 106 7.75 -32.85 -0.15
C ARG A 106 7.07 -31.54 0.20
N ALA A 107 6.13 -31.57 1.16
CA ALA A 107 5.41 -30.38 1.61
C ALA A 107 6.35 -29.24 2.08
N GLU A 108 7.52 -29.58 2.61
CA GLU A 108 8.58 -28.64 3.04
C GLU A 108 9.21 -27.86 1.87
N MET A 109 9.09 -28.34 0.63
CA MET A 109 9.58 -27.66 -0.59
C MET A 109 8.56 -26.67 -1.15
N SER A 110 7.37 -26.56 -0.55
CA SER A 110 6.36 -25.58 -0.98
C SER A 110 6.88 -24.16 -0.83
N CYS A 111 6.66 -23.32 -1.85
CA CYS A 111 6.95 -21.90 -1.73
C CYS A 111 5.95 -21.30 -0.74
N THR A 112 6.45 -20.85 0.40
CA THR A 112 5.66 -20.16 1.41
C THR A 112 5.77 -18.65 1.21
N SER A 113 4.83 -17.89 1.76
CA SER A 113 4.91 -16.42 1.78
C SER A 113 6.24 -15.91 2.35
N ARG A 114 6.80 -16.65 3.32
CA ARG A 114 8.09 -16.34 3.95
C ARG A 114 9.28 -16.56 3.01
N SER A 115 9.32 -17.65 2.26
CA SER A 115 10.41 -17.87 1.29
C SER A 115 10.40 -16.83 0.16
N PHE A 116 9.20 -16.37 -0.24
CA PHE A 116 9.06 -15.29 -1.22
C PHE A 116 9.55 -13.94 -0.67
N ALA A 117 9.21 -13.61 0.57
CA ALA A 117 9.58 -12.33 1.20
C ALA A 117 11.03 -12.29 1.72
N GLN A 118 11.67 -13.43 1.98
CA GLN A 118 13.01 -13.53 2.54
C GLN A 118 14.09 -12.74 1.77
N PRO A 119 14.21 -12.80 0.43
CA PRO A 119 15.22 -12.02 -0.29
C PRO A 119 14.99 -10.51 -0.13
N LEU A 120 13.73 -10.05 -0.15
CA LEU A 120 13.40 -8.65 0.11
C LEU A 120 13.80 -8.24 1.53
N GLN A 121 13.54 -9.09 2.53
CA GLN A 121 13.93 -8.83 3.91
C GLN A 121 15.46 -8.74 4.10
N VAL A 122 16.24 -9.49 3.32
CA VAL A 122 17.71 -9.41 3.37
C VAL A 122 18.21 -8.11 2.74
N ILE A 123 17.69 -7.74 1.57
CA ILE A 123 18.10 -6.51 0.86
C ILE A 123 17.72 -5.27 1.68
N PHE A 124 16.49 -5.24 2.21
CA PHE A 124 15.96 -4.12 2.97
C PHE A 124 16.14 -4.26 4.48
N ARG A 125 17.02 -5.16 4.94
CA ARG A 125 17.33 -5.35 6.35
C ARG A 125 17.64 -4.05 7.13
N PRO A 126 18.41 -3.07 6.61
CA PRO A 126 18.65 -1.82 7.35
C PRO A 126 17.38 -0.96 7.50
N PHE A 127 16.43 -1.07 6.57
CA PHE A 127 15.18 -0.30 6.60
C PHE A 127 14.08 -0.93 7.46
N TYR A 128 14.12 -2.25 7.68
CA TYR A 128 13.09 -2.93 8.48
C TYR A 128 13.59 -3.35 9.87
N LEU A 129 14.78 -2.87 10.28
CA LEU A 129 15.48 -3.28 11.50
C LEU A 129 15.37 -4.79 11.76
N ALA A 130 15.41 -5.60 10.70
CA ALA A 130 14.99 -6.99 10.77
C ALA A 130 16.00 -7.76 11.64
N ARG A 131 15.58 -8.15 12.84
CA ARG A 131 16.39 -8.93 13.77
C ARG A 131 16.06 -10.40 13.58
N THR A 132 17.05 -11.14 13.08
CA THR A 132 17.03 -12.59 13.05
C THR A 132 17.45 -13.11 14.42
N VAL A 133 16.51 -13.60 15.21
CA VAL A 133 16.79 -14.38 16.41
C VAL A 133 16.90 -15.83 15.96
N LEU A 134 18.11 -16.35 15.87
CA LEU A 134 18.35 -17.77 15.67
C LEU A 134 17.91 -18.48 16.95
N LYS A 135 16.91 -19.37 16.87
CA LYS A 135 16.68 -20.33 17.94
C LYS A 135 17.66 -21.47 17.73
N GLU A 136 18.26 -21.86 18.85
CA GLU A 136 19.31 -22.87 18.91
C GLU A 136 18.95 -24.12 18.11
N SER A 137 19.96 -24.64 17.44
CA SER A 137 19.84 -25.76 16.53
C SER A 137 20.21 -27.03 17.29
N GLU A 138 19.26 -27.94 17.47
CA GLU A 138 19.58 -29.27 18.01
C GLU A 138 20.39 -30.06 16.99
N GLY A 139 21.71 -30.15 17.21
CA GLY A 139 22.59 -31.17 16.64
C GLY A 139 23.57 -30.71 15.55
N GLY A 140 24.85 -30.98 15.79
CA GLY A 140 25.91 -31.21 14.79
C GLY A 140 26.25 -30.08 13.80
N TYR A 141 27.27 -30.32 12.97
CA TYR A 141 27.68 -29.41 11.89
C TYR A 141 26.64 -29.25 10.77
N PHE A 142 25.68 -30.19 10.66
CA PHE A 142 24.58 -30.18 9.68
C PHE A 142 23.24 -30.38 10.39
N PRO A 143 22.65 -29.30 10.92
CA PRO A 143 21.37 -29.43 11.57
C PRO A 143 20.26 -29.69 10.56
N LEU A 144 19.47 -30.74 10.83
CA LEU A 144 18.36 -31.16 9.99
C LEU A 144 17.23 -30.11 9.97
N ARG A 145 17.14 -29.25 10.98
CA ARG A 145 16.10 -28.21 11.13
C ARG A 145 16.66 -26.96 11.79
N LEU A 146 16.55 -25.83 11.10
CA LEU A 146 16.88 -24.51 11.62
C LEU A 146 15.61 -23.72 11.87
N THR A 147 15.33 -23.40 13.13
CA THR A 147 14.22 -22.51 13.50
C THR A 147 14.77 -21.11 13.71
N TYR A 148 14.35 -20.14 12.91
CA TYR A 148 14.71 -18.75 13.10
C TYR A 148 13.45 -17.89 13.22
N ASN A 149 13.46 -16.92 14.13
CA ASN A 149 12.42 -15.92 14.25
C ASN A 149 12.93 -14.60 13.68
N VAL A 150 12.21 -14.04 12.71
CA VAL A 150 12.48 -12.69 12.22
C VAL A 150 11.49 -11.77 12.90
N GLN A 151 11.99 -10.86 13.73
CA GLN A 151 11.20 -9.74 14.24
C GLN A 151 11.41 -8.55 13.31
N LEU A 152 10.31 -8.03 12.79
CA LEU A 152 10.25 -6.81 12.01
C LEU A 152 9.82 -5.70 12.97
N ASP A 153 10.75 -4.77 13.26
CA ASP A 153 10.42 -3.54 13.96
C ASP A 153 10.33 -2.43 12.91
N ASP A 154 9.21 -1.70 12.87
CA ASP A 154 9.10 -0.53 12.00
C ASP A 154 10.06 0.57 12.48
N LEU A 155 10.81 1.18 11.55
CA LEU A 155 11.72 2.30 11.86
C LEU A 155 10.98 3.46 12.53
N TRP A 156 9.80 3.80 12.02
CA TRP A 156 9.02 4.91 12.52
C TRP A 156 8.53 4.65 13.94
N GLU A 157 8.04 3.43 14.19
CA GLU A 157 7.61 3.02 15.52
C GLU A 157 8.79 3.02 16.51
N HIS A 158 9.96 2.55 16.08
CA HIS A 158 11.15 2.50 16.94
C HIS A 158 11.72 3.89 17.26
N TYR A 159 11.85 4.77 16.25
CA TYR A 159 12.51 6.07 16.40
C TYR A 159 11.57 7.22 16.74
N LEU A 160 10.29 7.17 16.38
CA LEU A 160 9.33 8.22 16.70
C LEU A 160 8.22 7.73 17.64
N GLY A 161 7.60 6.58 17.35
CA GLY A 161 6.47 6.07 18.13
C GLY A 161 6.83 5.86 19.60
N ARG A 162 7.79 4.96 19.88
CA ARG A 162 8.24 4.62 21.23
C ARG A 162 8.74 5.82 22.05
N PRO A 163 9.60 6.73 21.55
CA PRO A 163 10.02 7.89 22.34
C PRO A 163 8.89 8.89 22.56
N LEU A 164 8.01 9.13 21.57
CA LEU A 164 6.85 10.02 21.77
C LEU A 164 5.94 9.49 22.89
N VAL A 165 5.64 8.19 22.88
CA VAL A 165 4.83 7.56 23.93
C VAL A 165 5.50 7.71 25.30
N LYS A 166 6.81 7.48 25.40
CA LYS A 166 7.56 7.68 26.65
C LYS A 166 7.56 9.15 27.11
N CYS A 167 7.70 10.11 26.20
CA CYS A 167 7.61 11.53 26.52
C CYS A 167 6.24 11.89 27.08
N ILE A 168 5.16 11.45 26.43
CA ILE A 168 3.78 11.70 26.89
C ILE A 168 3.54 11.06 28.26
N GLN A 169 4.01 9.83 28.47
CA GLN A 169 3.91 9.16 29.78
C GLN A 169 4.72 9.87 30.86
N GLY A 170 5.90 10.39 30.53
CA GLY A 170 6.72 11.20 31.43
C GLY A 170 6.03 12.49 31.84
N ILE A 171 5.46 13.23 30.87
CA ILE A 171 4.69 14.46 31.12
C ILE A 171 3.46 14.14 31.98
N SER A 172 2.72 13.07 31.64
CA SER A 172 1.55 12.63 32.41
C SER A 172 1.90 12.30 33.85
N SER A 173 3.01 11.60 34.08
CA SER A 173 3.47 11.23 35.43
C SER A 173 3.89 12.47 36.23
N GLY A 174 4.53 13.45 35.57
CA GLY A 174 4.88 14.74 36.19
C GLY A 174 3.65 15.57 36.56
N LEU A 175 2.65 15.64 35.68
CA LEU A 175 1.37 16.29 35.95
C LEU A 175 0.61 15.59 37.09
N GLN A 176 0.65 14.26 37.13
CA GLN A 176 0.02 13.49 38.19
C GLN A 176 0.68 13.73 39.55
N ALA A 177 2.00 13.88 39.59
CA ALA A 177 2.73 14.26 40.81
C ALA A 177 2.36 15.67 41.31
N LEU A 178 2.11 16.62 40.39
CA LEU A 178 1.63 17.97 40.74
C LEU A 178 0.21 17.95 41.33
N GLN A 179 -0.63 16.98 40.94
CA GLN A 179 -2.02 16.89 41.39
C GLN A 179 -2.22 16.15 42.72
N MET A 180 -1.29 15.28 43.16
CA MET A 180 -1.54 14.29 44.23
C MET A 180 -0.80 14.49 45.57
N GLY A 181 -0.12 15.62 45.83
CA GLY A 181 0.76 15.72 47.00
C GLY A 181 0.53 16.85 48.00
N ASN A 182 0.13 18.05 47.56
CA ASN A 182 0.22 19.23 48.43
C ASN A 182 -0.89 20.26 48.14
N VAL A 183 -1.87 20.34 49.04
CA VAL A 183 -3.00 21.29 48.99
C VAL A 183 -2.52 22.75 48.88
N ARG A 184 -1.35 23.08 49.45
CA ARG A 184 -0.79 24.44 49.40
C ARG A 184 -0.39 24.85 47.98
N LEU A 185 0.14 23.92 47.17
CA LEU A 185 0.48 24.19 45.76
C LEU A 185 -0.77 24.43 44.92
N TYR A 186 -1.85 23.69 45.18
CA TYR A 186 -3.12 23.85 44.50
C TYR A 186 -3.74 25.23 44.74
N CYS A 187 -3.75 25.67 46.00
CA CYS A 187 -4.27 26.98 46.39
C CYS A 187 -3.45 28.12 45.77
N CYS A 188 -2.12 27.99 45.74
CA CYS A 188 -1.23 28.97 45.09
C CYS A 188 -1.48 29.06 43.57
N TYR A 189 -1.67 27.92 42.89
CA TYR A 189 -1.98 27.90 41.45
C TYR A 189 -3.33 28.57 41.15
N ILE A 190 -4.37 28.31 41.95
CA ILE A 190 -5.68 28.95 41.79
C ILE A 190 -5.57 30.48 41.93
N ILE A 191 -4.87 30.97 42.96
CA ILE A 191 -4.67 32.42 43.16
C ILE A 191 -3.90 33.03 41.99
N LEU A 192 -2.85 32.36 41.52
CA LEU A 192 -2.02 32.83 40.40
C LEU A 192 -2.84 32.90 39.10
N VAL A 193 -3.61 31.87 38.78
CA VAL A 193 -4.53 31.86 37.62
C VAL A 193 -5.56 32.97 37.75
N LEU A 194 -6.10 33.22 38.95
CA LEU A 194 -7.06 34.30 39.21
C LEU A 194 -6.43 35.68 38.94
N VAL A 195 -5.21 35.92 39.43
CA VAL A 195 -4.49 37.19 39.19
C VAL A 195 -4.21 37.39 37.71
N ILE A 196 -3.73 36.37 37.00
CA ILE A 196 -3.51 36.45 35.54
C ILE A 196 -4.80 36.79 34.81
N LEU A 197 -5.88 36.06 35.10
CA LEU A 197 -7.19 36.30 34.47
C LEU A 197 -7.68 37.73 34.70
N LEU A 198 -7.51 38.25 35.92
CA LEU A 198 -7.91 39.60 36.28
C LEU A 198 -7.06 40.66 35.58
N THR A 199 -5.74 40.44 35.45
CA THR A 199 -4.86 41.35 34.70
C THR A 199 -5.15 41.36 33.21
N VAL A 200 -5.45 40.21 32.61
CA VAL A 200 -5.79 40.10 31.19
C VAL A 200 -7.14 40.74 30.89
N ILE A 201 -8.11 40.67 31.81
CA ILE A 201 -9.43 41.33 31.66
C ILE A 201 -9.35 42.83 31.95
N SER A 202 -8.44 43.24 32.84
CA SER A 202 -8.24 44.65 33.20
C SER A 202 -7.43 45.43 32.15
N ILE A 203 -6.77 44.73 31.23
CA ILE A 203 -6.10 45.28 30.04
C ILE A 203 -7.10 45.34 28.89
#